data_AF-A0A095ZMA3-F1
#
_entry.id   AF-A0A095ZMA3-F1
#
_cell.length_a   1.000
_cell.length_b   1.000
_cell.length_c   1.000
_cell.angle_alpha   90.00
_cell.angle_beta   90.00
_cell.angle_gamma   90.00
#
_symmetry.space_group_name_H-M   'P 1'
#
loop_
_entity.id
_entity.type
_entity.pdbx_description
1 polymer ?
#
loop_
_entity_poly.entity_id
_entity_poly.type
_entity_poly.pdbx_seq_one_letter_code
_entity_poly.pdbx_strand_id
1 'polypeptide(L)' 'MTKTQIKKDLEKRTEAIVITAPMVAKVMQMRRSEAYALCEGCNYEKRGRSKLYYIDDVAERLAKRMMV' A
#
# COMPACT_ATOMS: atom_id res chain seq x y z
N MET A 1 11.63 -9.21 2.47
CA MET A 1 11.22 -8.78 1.10
C MET A 1 11.79 -7.38 0.88
N THR A 2 12.40 -7.08 -0.26
CA THR A 2 12.99 -5.74 -0.50
C THR A 2 11.94 -4.73 -0.97
N LYS A 3 12.10 -3.44 -0.65
CA LYS A 3 11.18 -2.34 -1.06
C LYS A 3 10.83 -2.40 -2.55
N THR A 4 11.79 -2.79 -3.38
CA THR A 4 11.68 -2.93 -4.83
C THR A 4 10.75 -4.07 -5.26
N GLN A 5 10.68 -5.18 -4.52
CA GLN A 5 9.77 -6.29 -4.82
C GLN A 5 8.32 -5.91 -4.45
N ILE A 6 8.14 -5.29 -3.29
CA ILE A 6 6.82 -4.83 -2.82
C ILE A 6 6.23 -3.80 -3.80
N LYS A 7 7.03 -2.83 -4.24
CA LYS A 7 6.61 -1.84 -5.24
C LYS A 7 6.19 -2.51 -6.56
N LYS A 8 7.02 -3.42 -7.09
CA LYS A 8 6.69 -4.16 -8.32
C LYS A 8 5.40 -4.98 -8.20
N ASP A 9 5.17 -5.63 -7.07
CA ASP A 9 3.96 -6.44 -6.86
C ASP A 9 2.70 -5.58 -6.75
N LEU A 10 2.80 -4.40 -6.15
CA LEU A 10 1.70 -3.43 -6.04
C LEU A 10 1.41 -2.76 -7.39
N GLU A 11 2.43 -2.33 -8.12
CA GLU A 11 2.30 -1.69 -9.44
C GLU A 11 1.74 -2.68 -10.49
N LYS A 12 2.29 -3.90 -10.55
CA LYS A 12 1.89 -4.91 -11.54
C LYS A 12 0.43 -5.36 -11.39
N ARG A 13 -0.14 -5.25 -10.18
CA ARG A 13 -1.53 -5.65 -9.91
C ARG A 13 -2.54 -4.51 -10.03
N THR A 14 -2.09 -3.27 -10.13
CA THR A 14 -2.97 -2.10 -10.13
C THR A 14 -2.87 -1.27 -11.41
N GLU A 15 -1.78 -1.41 -12.19
CA GLU A 15 -1.46 -0.57 -13.36
C GLU A 15 -1.56 0.94 -13.05
N ALA A 16 -1.43 1.30 -11.78
CA ALA A 16 -1.67 2.63 -11.26
C ALA A 16 -0.58 2.99 -10.26
N ILE A 17 -0.33 4.29 -10.11
CA ILE A 17 0.59 4.83 -9.10
C ILE A 17 -0.04 4.89 -7.70
N VAL A 18 -1.34 4.58 -7.58
CA VAL A 18 -2.12 4.64 -6.36
C VAL A 18 -2.89 3.33 -6.11
N ILE A 19 -3.11 3.02 -4.82
CA ILE A 19 -3.75 1.78 -4.36
C ILE A 19 -4.67 2.04 -3.17
N THR A 20 -5.74 1.27 -3.02
CA THR A 20 -6.62 1.34 -1.85
C THR A 20 -6.12 0.43 -0.74
N ALA A 21 -6.35 0.78 0.53
CA ALA A 21 -5.97 -0.06 1.67
C ALA A 21 -6.52 -1.52 1.59
N PRO A 22 -7.77 -1.77 1.13
CA PRO A 22 -8.24 -3.14 0.88
C PRO A 22 -7.44 -3.90 -0.17
N MET A 23 -6.96 -3.22 -1.22
CA MET A 23 -6.07 -3.85 -2.22
C MET A 23 -4.71 -4.16 -1.62
N VAL A 24 -4.13 -3.27 -0.81
CA VAL A 24 -2.88 -3.53 -0.07
C VAL A 24 -3.03 -4.78 0.79
N ALA A 25 -4.13 -4.91 1.54
CA ALA A 25 -4.43 -6.09 2.34
C ALA A 25 -4.45 -7.38 1.51
N LYS A 26 -5.08 -7.33 0.32
CA LYS A 26 -5.17 -8.46 -0.60
C LYS A 26 -3.82 -8.83 -1.21
N VAL A 27 -3.02 -7.85 -1.62
CA VAL A 27 -1.70 -8.07 -2.25
C VAL A 27 -0.70 -8.63 -1.24
N MET A 28 -0.67 -8.04 -0.05
CA MET A 28 0.27 -8.42 1.01
C MET A 28 -0.23 -9.54 1.93
N GLN A 29 -1.39 -10.13 1.61
CA GLN A 29 -2.04 -11.18 2.41
C GLN A 29 -2.14 -10.84 3.92
N MET A 30 -2.48 -9.60 4.25
CA MET A 30 -2.61 -9.11 5.63
C MET A 30 -4.05 -8.73 5.99
N ARG A 31 -4.33 -8.52 7.28
CA ARG A 31 -5.67 -8.12 7.71
C ARG A 31 -5.98 -6.70 7.22
N ARG A 32 -7.26 -6.45 6.91
CA ARG A 32 -7.70 -5.11 6.46
C ARG A 32 -7.37 -4.03 7.50
N SER A 33 -7.58 -4.30 8.79
CA SER A 33 -7.24 -3.38 9.88
C SER A 33 -5.76 -3.00 9.88
N GLU A 34 -4.87 -3.96 9.62
CA GLU A 34 -3.42 -3.72 9.53
C GLU A 34 -3.06 -2.89 8.32
N ALA A 35 -3.71 -3.13 7.17
CA ALA A 35 -3.51 -2.32 5.97
C ALA A 35 -4.01 -0.87 6.17
N TYR A 36 -5.11 -0.67 6.88
CA TYR A 36 -5.58 0.68 7.23
C TYR A 36 -4.60 1.40 8.14
N ALA A 37 -4.09 0.74 9.19
CA ALA A 37 -3.08 1.30 10.08
C ALA A 37 -1.75 1.57 9.35
N LEU A 38 -1.37 0.70 8.41
CA LEU A 38 -0.19 0.89 7.57
C LEU A 38 -0.33 2.13 6.68
N CYS A 39 -1.48 2.31 6.03
CA CYS A 39 -1.76 3.46 5.16
C CYS A 39 -2.01 4.76 5.94
N GLU A 40 -2.10 4.71 7.27
CA GLU A 40 -2.34 5.89 8.11
C GLU A 40 -1.15 6.85 8.05
N GLY A 41 -1.34 8.02 7.44
CA GLY A 41 -0.26 8.99 7.20
C GLY A 41 0.56 8.72 5.93
N CYS A 42 0.10 7.84 5.03
CA CYS A 42 0.52 7.84 3.63
C CYS A 42 -0.19 8.95 2.87
N ASN A 43 0.50 9.52 1.88
CA ASN A 43 -0.08 10.43 0.91
C ASN A 43 -1.16 9.71 0.09
N TYR A 44 -2.28 10.40 -0.16
CA TYR A 44 -3.40 9.84 -0.90
C TYR A 44 -4.14 10.87 -1.74
N GLU A 45 -4.72 10.39 -2.83
CA GLU A 45 -5.74 11.10 -3.60
C GLU A 45 -7.13 10.69 -3.09
N LYS A 46 -8.04 11.66 -2.98
CA LYS A 46 -9.45 11.39 -2.72
C LYS A 46 -10.20 11.30 -4.04
N ARG A 47 -10.77 10.13 -4.35
CA ARG A 47 -11.70 9.96 -5.48
C ARG A 47 -13.06 9.54 -4.96
N GLY A 48 -14.00 10.48 -4.97
CA GLY A 48 -15.32 10.30 -4.36
C GLY A 48 -15.22 9.98 -2.86
N ARG A 49 -15.71 8.81 -2.47
CA ARG A 49 -15.67 8.31 -1.07
C ARG A 49 -14.41 7.50 -0.74
N SER A 50 -13.58 7.20 -1.74
CA SER A 50 -12.41 6.32 -1.57
C SER A 50 -11.12 7.13 -1.43
N LYS A 51 -10.23 6.66 -0.55
CA LYS A 51 -8.84 7.13 -0.45
C LYS A 51 -7.93 6.18 -1.23
N LEU A 52 -7.14 6.74 -2.13
CA LEU A 52 -6.20 6.04 -3.00
C LEU A 52 -4.78 6.49 -2.61
N TYR A 53 -4.04 5.63 -1.92
CA TYR A 53 -2.73 5.92 -1.38
C TYR A 53 -1.64 5.72 -2.43
N TYR A 54 -0.62 6.58 -2.47
CA TYR A 54 0.50 6.37 -3.40
C TYR A 54 1.29 5.12 -3.03
N ILE A 55 1.56 4.28 -4.04
CA ILE A 55 2.24 2.99 -3.85
C ILE A 55 3.63 3.18 -3.25
N ASP A 56 4.36 4.23 -3.62
CA ASP A 56 5.70 4.50 -3.11
C ASP A 56 5.72 4.69 -1.58
N ASP A 57 4.74 5.42 -1.07
CA ASP A 57 4.63 5.73 0.35
C ASP A 57 4.20 4.49 1.15
N VAL A 58 3.26 3.72 0.59
CA VAL A 58 2.83 2.43 1.14
C VAL A 58 4.00 1.43 1.16
N ALA A 59 4.78 1.35 0.09
CA ALA A 59 5.93 0.47 -0.03
C ALA A 59 7.05 0.85 0.96
N GLU A 60 7.27 2.14 1.19
CA GLU A 60 8.22 2.60 2.21
C GLU A 60 7.82 2.18 3.62
N ARG A 61 6.54 2.33 3.97
CA ARG A 61 6.03 1.90 5.28
C ARG A 61 6.07 0.39 5.45
N LEU A 62 5.74 -0.38 4.41
CA LEU A 62 5.86 -1.83 4.43
C LEU A 62 7.31 -2.27 4.65
N ALA A 63 8.26 -1.64 3.95
CA ALA A 63 9.67 -1.93 4.11
C ALA A 63 10.14 -1.64 5.54
N LYS A 64 9.76 -0.48 6.11
CA LYS A 64 10.05 -0.13 7.51
C LYS A 64 9.49 -1.15 8.51
N ARG A 65 8.27 -1.65 8.27
CA ARG A 65 7.62 -2.65 9.12
C ARG A 65 8.23 -4.05 9.03
N MET A 66 8.83 -4.42 7.89
CA MET A 66 9.47 -5.72 7.68
C MET A 66 10.95 -5.76 8.11
N MET A 67 11.56 -4.62 8.42
CA MET A 67 12.93 -4.53 8.95
C MET A 67 12.98 -4.58 10.48
N VAL A 68 11.83 -4.69 11.14
CA VAL A 68 11.65 -4.97 12.57
C VAL A 68 11.20 -6.41 12.72
#